data_AF-A0A183K1C4-F1
#
_entry.id   AF-A0A183K1C4-F1
#
_cell.length_a   1.000
_cell.length_b   1.000
_cell.length_c   1.000
_cell.angle_alpha   90.00
_cell.angle_beta   90.00
_cell.angle_gamma   90.00
#
_symmetry.space_group_name_H-M   'P 1'
#
loop_
_entity.id
_entity.type
_entity.pdbx_description
1 polymer ?
#
loop_
_entity_poly.entity_id
_entity_poly.type
_entity_poly.pdbx_seq_one_letter_code
_entity_poly.pdbx_strand_id
1 'polypeptide(L)'
;MFFSSLSEKLLDANGRELKRSLFSLKQIFQDDKDLVHEFVTHSGLDCLVNVGSRSDQNIQNYILRALGQIMLYVDGMAGVIEHPNILRWLYSLLTSKVS
;
A
#
# COMPACT_ATOMS: atom_id res chain seq x y z
N MET A 1 -13.76 2.98 10.30
CA MET A 1 -13.42 4.36 10.75
C MET A 1 -11.91 4.59 10.83
N PHE A 2 -11.11 3.64 11.33
CA PHE A 2 -9.65 3.78 11.37
C PHE A 2 -9.04 3.87 9.95
N PHE A 3 -9.36 2.91 9.08
CA PHE A 3 -8.78 2.85 7.73
C PHE A 3 -9.31 3.87 6.73
N SER A 4 -10.55 4.33 6.87
CA SER A 4 -11.04 5.48 6.09
C SER A 4 -10.18 6.72 6.33
N SER A 5 -9.81 6.99 7.60
CA SER A 5 -8.91 8.10 7.94
C SER A 5 -7.46 7.87 7.52
N LEU A 6 -7.02 6.61 7.41
CA LEU A 6 -5.66 6.28 6.97
C LEU A 6 -5.51 6.44 5.46
N SER A 7 -6.51 6.00 4.69
CA SER A 7 -6.54 6.21 3.23
C SER A 7 -6.60 7.70 2.89
N GLU A 8 -7.44 8.49 3.59
CA GLU A 8 -7.45 9.95 3.46
C GLU A 8 -6.07 10.56 3.76
N LYS A 9 -5.45 10.18 4.88
CA LYS A 9 -4.09 10.62 5.21
C LYS A 9 -3.05 10.25 4.16
N LEU A 10 -3.14 9.07 3.54
CA LEU A 10 -2.21 8.66 2.48
C LEU A 10 -2.43 9.43 1.18
N LEU A 11 -3.69 9.78 0.87
CA LEU A 11 -4.04 10.54 -0.34
C LEU A 11 -3.69 12.02 -0.22
N ASP A 12 -3.79 12.60 0.98
CA ASP A 12 -3.50 14.02 1.25
C ASP A 12 -2.04 14.29 1.63
N ALA A 13 -1.30 13.28 2.10
CA ALA A 13 0.08 13.45 2.54
C ALA A 13 1.07 13.57 1.39
N ASN A 14 2.04 14.48 1.57
CA ASN A 14 3.07 14.77 0.57
C ASN A 14 4.49 14.66 1.16
N GLY A 15 5.48 14.36 0.32
CA GLY A 15 6.89 14.43 0.67
C GLY A 15 7.29 13.61 1.91
N ARG A 16 7.72 14.29 2.98
CA ARG A 16 8.21 13.66 4.22
C ARG A 16 7.09 12.98 5.01
N GLU A 17 5.89 13.55 5.00
CA GLU A 17 4.75 13.02 5.75
C GLU A 17 4.28 11.69 5.16
N LEU A 18 4.18 11.63 3.82
CA LEU A 18 3.83 10.40 3.11
C LEU A 18 4.80 9.26 3.43
N LYS A 19 6.11 9.55 3.45
CA LYS A 19 7.14 8.56 3.83
C LYS A 19 6.94 8.03 5.24
N ARG A 20 6.59 8.90 6.20
CA ARG A 20 6.31 8.49 7.58
C ARG A 20 5.06 7.62 7.66
N SER A 21 3.97 8.03 7.01
CA SER A 21 2.72 7.27 6.97
C SER A 21 2.92 5.87 6.37
N LEU A 22 3.66 5.75 5.27
CA LEU A 22 3.96 4.46 4.65
C LEU A 22 4.87 3.58 5.53
N PHE A 23 5.84 4.17 6.23
CA PHE A 23 6.66 3.44 7.19
C PHE A 23 5.84 2.91 8.37
N SER A 24 4.97 3.75 8.92
CA SER A 24 4.03 3.38 9.99
C SER A 24 3.06 2.29 9.53
N LEU A 25 2.58 2.32 8.27
CA LEU A 25 1.68 1.31 7.72
C LEU A 25 2.26 -0.10 7.87
N LYS A 26 3.54 -0.25 7.52
CA LYS A 26 4.25 -1.53 7.66
C LYS A 26 4.31 -1.99 9.12
N GLN A 27 4.62 -1.09 10.06
CA GLN A 27 4.69 -1.43 11.49
C GLN A 27 3.33 -1.84 12.03
N ILE A 28 2.27 -1.09 11.69
CA ILE A 28 0.89 -1.39 12.12
C ILE A 28 0.50 -2.82 11.73
N PHE A 29 0.75 -3.25 10.49
CA PHE A 29 0.45 -4.62 10.07
C PHE A 29 1.35 -5.69 10.70
N GLN A 30 2.57 -5.32 11.09
CA GLN A 30 3.46 -6.24 11.84
C GLN A 30 2.95 -6.46 13.26
N ASP A 31 2.51 -5.40 13.91
CA ASP A 31 2.07 -5.41 15.30
C ASP A 31 0.67 -6.02 15.44
N ASP A 32 -0.20 -5.83 14.44
CA ASP A 32 -1.57 -6.33 14.44
C ASP A 32 -1.97 -6.86 13.05
N LYS A 33 -2.08 -8.18 12.93
CA LYS A 33 -2.42 -8.87 11.69
C LYS A 33 -3.90 -8.73 11.31
N ASP A 34 -4.80 -8.50 12.27
CA ASP A 34 -6.23 -8.47 12.02
C ASP A 34 -6.61 -7.17 11.27
N LEU A 35 -5.79 -6.13 11.45
CA LEU A 35 -5.82 -4.90 10.68
C LEU A 35 -5.53 -5.08 9.18
N VAL A 36 -4.89 -6.18 8.76
CA VAL A 36 -4.64 -6.45 7.34
C VAL A 36 -5.94 -6.76 6.62
N HIS A 37 -6.80 -7.59 7.22
CA HIS A 37 -8.12 -7.88 6.68
C HIS A 37 -8.95 -6.58 6.56
N GLU A 38 -9.00 -5.79 7.64
CA GLU A 38 -9.73 -4.51 7.60
C GLU A 38 -9.20 -3.56 6.53
N PHE A 39 -7.89 -3.46 6.36
CA PHE A 39 -7.30 -2.62 5.33
C PHE A 39 -7.73 -3.03 3.91
N VAL A 40 -7.72 -4.33 3.62
CA VAL A 40 -8.14 -4.87 2.32
C VAL A 40 -9.63 -4.59 2.07
N THR A 41 -10.50 -4.87 3.05
CA THR A 41 -11.95 -4.69 2.93
C THR A 41 -12.36 -3.22 2.77
N HIS A 42 -11.56 -2.27 3.26
CA HIS A 42 -11.84 -0.83 3.19
C HIS A 42 -11.08 -0.12 2.06
N SER A 43 -10.88 -0.79 0.91
CA SER A 43 -10.22 -0.22 -0.28
C SER A 43 -8.81 0.32 -0.01
N GLY A 44 -8.10 -0.21 0.98
CA GLY A 44 -6.72 0.18 1.28
C GLY A 44 -5.77 -0.11 0.12
N LEU A 45 -6.01 -1.20 -0.61
CA LEU A 45 -5.21 -1.56 -1.79
C LEU A 45 -5.40 -0.54 -2.95
N ASP A 46 -6.62 -0.04 -3.18
CA ASP A 46 -6.87 1.04 -4.14
C ASP A 46 -6.10 2.30 -3.76
N CYS A 47 -6.04 2.62 -2.47
CA CYS A 47 -5.25 3.74 -1.96
C CYS A 47 -3.76 3.58 -2.29
N LEU A 48 -3.18 2.39 -2.08
CA LEU A 48 -1.77 2.14 -2.40
C LEU A 48 -1.49 2.29 -3.90
N VAL A 49 -2.37 1.80 -4.77
CA VAL A 49 -2.23 1.96 -6.23
C VAL A 49 -2.30 3.42 -6.63
N ASN A 50 -3.25 4.18 -6.08
CA ASN A 50 -3.44 5.59 -6.41
C ASN A 50 -2.21 6.42 -6.04
N VAL A 51 -1.74 6.27 -4.79
CA VAL A 51 -0.52 6.94 -4.32
C VAL A 51 0.68 6.48 -5.15
N GLY A 52 0.87 5.18 -5.36
CA GLY A 52 2.02 4.61 -6.06
C GLY A 52 2.12 5.03 -7.53
N SER A 53 0.99 5.16 -8.21
CA SER A 53 0.93 5.57 -9.62
C SER A 53 1.31 7.03 -9.85
N ARG A 54 1.23 7.88 -8.82
CA ARG A 54 1.54 9.32 -8.87
C ARG A 54 2.88 9.68 -8.24
N SER A 55 3.57 8.70 -7.67
CA SER A 55 4.75 8.93 -6.85
C SER A 55 6.06 8.56 -7.55
N ASP A 56 7.16 9.14 -7.07
CA ASP A 56 8.50 8.76 -7.50
C ASP A 56 8.90 7.35 -7.05
N GLN A 57 10.01 6.85 -7.59
CA GLN A 57 10.51 5.50 -7.30
C GLN A 57 10.80 5.26 -5.82
N ASN A 58 11.23 6.29 -5.07
CA ASN A 58 11.52 6.14 -3.65
C ASN A 58 10.24 5.86 -2.86
N ILE A 59 9.17 6.60 -3.13
CA ILE A 59 7.86 6.37 -2.52
C ILE A 59 7.27 5.03 -2.97
N GLN A 60 7.37 4.69 -4.26
CA GLN A 60 6.95 3.37 -4.77
C GLN A 60 7.62 2.23 -4.00
N ASN A 61 8.93 2.34 -3.71
CA ASN A 61 9.65 1.36 -2.89
C ASN A 61 9.09 1.22 -1.46
N TYR A 62 8.63 2.30 -0.83
CA TYR A 62 7.98 2.22 0.48
C TYR A 62 6.61 1.54 0.39
N ILE A 63 5.84 1.80 -0.66
CA ILE A 63 4.57 1.13 -0.91
C ILE A 63 4.79 -0.37 -1.15
N LEU A 64 5.78 -0.75 -1.95
CA LEU A 64 6.13 -2.16 -2.16
C LEU A 64 6.54 -2.86 -0.86
N ARG A 65 7.23 -2.18 0.06
CA ARG A 65 7.55 -2.74 1.38
C ARG A 65 6.31 -2.96 2.25
N ALA A 66 5.36 -2.03 2.21
CA ALA A 66 4.09 -2.17 2.91
C ALA A 66 3.23 -3.28 2.29
N LEU A 67 3.19 -3.35 0.96
CA LEU A 67 2.48 -4.40 0.21
C LEU A 67 3.07 -5.78 0.48
N GLY A 68 4.41 -5.89 0.50
CA GLY A 68 5.09 -7.13 0.88
C GLY A 68 4.75 -7.58 2.31
N GLN A 69 4.54 -6.64 3.23
CA GLN A 69 4.06 -6.97 4.59
C GLN A 69 2.62 -7.48 4.58
N ILE A 70 1.72 -6.85 3.82
CA ILE A 70 0.32 -7.29 3.66
C ILE A 70 0.27 -8.72 3.11
N MET A 71 1.06 -9.02 2.09
CA MET A 71 1.07 -10.33 1.43
C MET A 71 1.59 -11.49 2.30
N LEU A 72 2.16 -11.22 3.48
CA LEU A 72 2.54 -12.27 4.44
C LEU A 72 1.33 -12.92 5.13
N TYR A 73 0.15 -12.28 5.06
CA TYR A 73 -1.07 -12.74 5.71
C TYR A 73 -2.05 -13.26 4.66
N VAL A 74 -2.85 -14.29 5.03
CA VAL A 74 -3.78 -14.96 4.11
C VAL A 74 -4.79 -13.98 3.52
N ASP A 75 -5.44 -13.16 4.36
CA ASP A 75 -6.40 -12.14 3.90
C ASP A 75 -5.75 -11.09 2.99
N GLY A 76 -4.50 -10.72 3.30
CA GLY A 76 -3.73 -9.77 2.50
C GLY A 76 -3.38 -10.33 1.12
N MET A 77 -2.89 -11.56 1.06
CA MET A 77 -2.57 -12.24 -0.19
C MET A 77 -3.82 -12.49 -1.04
N ALA A 78 -4.91 -12.95 -0.42
CA ALA A 78 -6.20 -13.13 -1.10
C ALA A 78 -6.68 -11.81 -1.71
N GLY A 79 -6.67 -10.73 -0.93
CA GLY A 79 -7.02 -9.40 -1.42
C GLY A 79 -6.15 -8.93 -2.59
N VAL A 80 -4.84 -9.18 -2.56
CA VAL A 80 -3.92 -8.82 -3.64
C VAL A 80 -4.20 -9.61 -4.93
N ILE A 81 -4.46 -10.91 -4.82
CA ILE A 81 -4.78 -11.77 -5.98
C ILE A 81 -6.10 -11.33 -6.63
N GLU A 82 -7.09 -10.98 -5.82
CA GLU A 82 -8.41 -10.55 -6.29
C GLU A 82 -8.45 -9.09 -6.76
N HIS A 83 -7.33 -8.35 -6.62
CA HIS A 83 -7.29 -6.93 -6.96
C HIS A 83 -6.51 -6.62 -8.25
N PRO A 84 -7.19 -6.53 -9.41
CA PRO A 84 -6.54 -6.43 -10.72
C PRO A 84 -5.71 -5.15 -10.92
N ASN A 85 -6.08 -4.06 -10.24
CA ASN A 85 -5.36 -2.79 -10.33
C ASN A 85 -3.99 -2.87 -9.66
N ILE A 86 -3.87 -3.60 -8.55
CA ILE A 86 -2.58 -3.85 -7.90
C ILE A 86 -1.66 -4.66 -8.81
N LEU A 87 -2.18 -5.71 -9.44
CA LEU A 87 -1.39 -6.55 -10.35
C LEU A 87 -0.91 -5.72 -11.55
N ARG A 88 -1.81 -4.96 -12.17
CA ARG A 88 -1.46 -4.07 -13.29
C ARG A 88 -0.40 -3.04 -12.89
N TRP A 89 -0.53 -2.46 -11.70
CA TRP A 89 0.46 -1.51 -11.18
C TRP A 89 1.82 -2.20 -10.97
N LEU A 90 1.88 -3.37 -10.33
CA LEU A 90 3.11 -4.14 -10.16
C LEU A 90 3.81 -4.46 -11.49
N TYR A 91 3.07 -4.90 -12.51
CA TYR A 91 3.63 -5.15 -13.84
C TYR A 91 4.18 -3.86 -14.49
N SER A 92 3.50 -2.72 -14.30
CA SER A 92 4.00 -1.45 -14.81
C SER A 92 5.37 -1.06 -14.22
N LEU A 93 5.62 -1.43 -12.96
CA LEU A 93 6.91 -1.17 -12.30
C LEU A 93 8.06 -1.98 -12.90
N LEU A 94 7.80 -3.17 -13.44
CA LEU A 94 8.83 -3.96 -14.15
C LEU A 94 9.31 -3.27 -15.44
N THR A 95 8.46 -2.43 -16.02
CA THR A 95 8.80 -1.63 -17.21
C THR A 95 9.36 -0.25 -16.86
N SER A 96 9.40 0.11 -15.57
CA SER A 96 10.01 1.35 -15.12
C SER A 96 11.52 1.27 -15.35
N LYS A 97 12.07 2.26 -16.07
CA LYS A 97 13.52 2.34 -16.30
C LYS A 97 14.21 2.45 -14.94
N VAL A 98 15.24 1.63 -14.72
CA VAL A 98 16.19 1.83 -13.61
C VAL A 98 16.97 3.10 -13.93
N SER A 99 16.48 4.25 -13.44
CA SER A 99 17.10 5.56 -13.60
C SER A 99 18.02 5.86 -12.44
#